data_AF-A0A6V2KM01-F1
#
_entry.id   AF-A0A6V2KM01-F1
#
_cell.length_a   1.000
_cell.length_b   1.000
_cell.length_c   1.000
_cell.angle_alpha   90.00
_cell.angle_beta   90.00
_cell.angle_gamma   90.00
#
_symmetry.space_group_name_H-M   'P 1'
#
loop_
_entity.id
_entity.type
_entity.pdbx_description
1 polymer ?
#
loop_
_entity_poly.entity_id
_entity_poly.type
_entity_poly.pdbx_seq_one_letter_code
_entity_poly.pdbx_strand_id
1 'polypeptide(L)'
;TTTETGDTTTEDDDDDDVDVDDDPPILSRQNNRAIISRSRAGGVVRKCIDALADRNLLHREPIHVSGAGYKTLSLITGTDGETLWFFPKQGTSLWDVAAADAILRSIGGCLSDKNGNDIDYSKSRQNAENVEGIIACNDTWLHRECVRLFQEEQWDDDDDE
;
A
#
# COMPACT_ATOMS: atom_id res chain seq x y z
N THR A 1 58.01 -32.59 24.99
CA THR A 1 57.75 -31.84 23.75
C THR A 1 56.26 -31.83 23.53
N THR A 2 55.73 -30.62 23.58
CA THR A 2 54.34 -30.17 23.45
C THR A 2 53.68 -30.67 22.16
N THR A 3 52.39 -31.03 22.22
CA THR A 3 51.25 -30.33 21.55
C THR A 3 49.96 -31.12 21.74
N GLU A 4 49.04 -30.54 22.53
CA GLU A 4 47.60 -30.82 22.48
C GLU A 4 47.00 -30.12 21.25
N THR A 5 45.98 -30.73 20.65
CA THR A 5 45.10 -30.08 19.67
C THR A 5 43.69 -30.57 19.96
N GLY A 6 42.88 -29.70 20.55
CA GLY A 6 41.44 -29.88 20.75
C GLY A 6 40.72 -28.82 19.92
N ASP A 7 39.78 -29.26 19.09
CA ASP A 7 38.87 -28.48 18.23
C ASP A 7 37.84 -29.51 17.71
N THR A 8 36.52 -29.36 17.65
CA THR A 8 35.58 -28.25 17.81
C THR A 8 34.24 -28.89 18.23
N THR A 9 33.56 -28.35 19.23
CA THR A 9 32.15 -28.68 19.52
C THR A 9 31.28 -27.82 18.62
N THR A 10 30.40 -28.41 17.82
CA THR A 10 29.35 -27.70 17.08
C THR A 10 28.25 -27.29 18.05
N GLU A 11 28.03 -25.98 18.18
CA GLU A 11 26.86 -25.38 18.80
C GLU A 11 25.75 -25.34 17.73
N ASP A 12 24.67 -26.06 17.97
CA ASP A 12 23.43 -25.97 17.20
C ASP A 12 22.58 -24.86 17.85
N ASP A 13 22.64 -23.66 17.27
CA ASP A 13 21.71 -22.56 17.57
C ASP A 13 20.43 -22.75 16.72
N ASP A 14 19.46 -23.49 17.27
CA ASP A 14 18.08 -23.49 16.78
C ASP A 14 17.31 -22.34 17.46
N ASP A 15 17.55 -21.10 17.01
CA ASP A 15 16.69 -19.95 17.25
C ASP A 15 16.24 -19.39 15.89
N ASP A 16 15.05 -19.80 15.45
CA ASP A 16 14.23 -19.02 14.52
C ASP A 16 12.77 -19.17 14.96
N ASP A 17 12.42 -18.35 15.96
CA ASP A 17 11.07 -17.95 16.26
C ASP A 17 10.41 -17.45 14.98
N VAL A 18 9.55 -18.27 14.38
CA VAL A 18 8.65 -17.84 13.31
C VAL A 18 7.72 -16.76 13.86
N ASP A 19 7.93 -15.53 13.39
CA ASP A 19 7.09 -14.36 13.59
C ASP A 19 5.61 -14.73 13.45
N VAL A 20 4.92 -14.86 14.59
CA VAL A 20 3.46 -14.89 14.62
C VAL A 20 3.03 -13.46 14.30
N ASP A 21 2.59 -13.23 13.07
CA ASP A 21 1.99 -11.97 12.60
C ASP A 21 1.02 -11.43 13.67
N ASP A 22 1.45 -10.43 14.42
CA ASP A 22 0.65 -9.73 15.44
C ASP A 22 -0.30 -8.77 14.72
N ASP A 23 -1.29 -9.37 14.05
CA ASP A 23 -2.26 -8.68 13.23
C ASP A 23 -3.15 -7.81 14.14
N PRO A 24 -3.11 -6.47 14.04
CA PRO A 24 -3.88 -5.63 14.94
C PRO A 24 -5.38 -5.93 14.79
N PRO A 25 -6.13 -5.94 15.90
CA PRO A 25 -7.51 -6.40 15.91
C PRO A 25 -8.37 -5.59 14.95
N ILE A 26 -9.24 -6.27 14.18
CA ILE A 26 -10.09 -5.71 13.11
C ILE A 26 -10.83 -4.41 13.53
N LEU A 27 -11.18 -4.26 14.82
CA LEU A 27 -11.83 -3.06 15.36
C LEU A 27 -10.95 -1.80 15.31
N SER A 28 -9.61 -1.91 15.39
CA SER A 28 -8.71 -0.76 15.27
C SER A 28 -8.66 -0.20 13.85
N ARG A 29 -8.94 -1.05 12.85
CA ARG A 29 -8.83 -0.73 11.42
C ARG A 29 -10.06 -0.02 10.84
N GLN A 30 -11.19 0.04 11.55
CA GLN A 30 -12.34 0.84 11.09
C GLN A 30 -12.07 2.36 11.06
N ASN A 31 -11.02 2.82 11.76
CA ASN A 31 -10.57 4.21 11.67
C ASN A 31 -9.71 4.46 10.42
N ASN A 32 -9.28 3.43 9.69
CA ASN A 32 -8.51 3.58 8.46
C ASN A 32 -9.39 4.20 7.38
N ARG A 33 -8.92 5.25 6.71
CA ARG A 33 -9.69 5.97 5.68
C ARG A 33 -8.87 6.11 4.42
N ALA A 34 -9.56 5.95 3.29
CA ALA A 34 -8.98 6.27 2.00
C ALA A 34 -8.92 7.78 1.79
N ILE A 35 -7.86 8.28 1.18
CA ILE A 35 -7.70 9.66 0.74
C ILE A 35 -7.81 9.75 -0.78
N ILE A 36 -8.74 10.56 -1.27
CA ILE A 36 -9.01 10.67 -2.71
C ILE A 36 -9.57 12.05 -3.07
N SER A 37 -9.17 12.59 -4.22
CA SER A 37 -9.78 13.81 -4.75
C SER A 37 -11.27 13.57 -5.05
N ARG A 38 -12.15 14.51 -4.70
CA ARG A 38 -13.61 14.40 -4.97
C ARG A 38 -13.93 14.03 -6.43
N SER A 39 -13.26 14.67 -7.37
CA SER A 39 -13.44 14.43 -8.81
C SER A 39 -12.95 13.07 -9.29
N ARG A 40 -12.31 12.27 -8.43
CA ARG A 40 -11.70 10.99 -8.77
C ARG A 40 -12.21 9.84 -7.90
N ALA A 41 -13.27 10.07 -7.12
CA ALA A 41 -13.77 9.13 -6.13
C ALA A 41 -14.86 8.17 -6.66
N GLY A 42 -15.27 8.30 -7.92
CA GLY A 42 -16.30 7.45 -8.55
C GLY A 42 -15.77 6.13 -9.11
N GLY A 43 -16.65 5.38 -9.78
CA GLY A 43 -16.35 4.14 -10.49
C GLY A 43 -15.70 3.08 -9.63
N VAL A 44 -14.69 2.41 -10.19
CA VAL A 44 -13.89 1.38 -9.52
C VAL A 44 -13.36 1.83 -8.14
N VAL A 45 -13.01 3.11 -7.99
CA VAL A 45 -12.49 3.63 -6.70
C VAL A 45 -13.56 3.54 -5.61
N ARG A 46 -14.80 3.97 -5.91
CA ARG A 46 -15.91 3.86 -4.94
C ARG A 46 -16.23 2.41 -4.64
N LYS A 47 -16.37 1.59 -5.69
CA LYS A 47 -16.70 0.15 -5.56
C LYS A 47 -15.67 -0.56 -4.66
N CYS A 48 -14.38 -0.31 -4.85
CA CYS A 48 -13.30 -0.86 -4.02
C CYS A 48 -13.36 -0.38 -2.56
N ILE A 49 -13.61 0.92 -2.33
CA ILE A 49 -13.74 1.47 -0.98
C ILE A 49 -14.92 0.82 -0.24
N ASP A 50 -16.06 0.65 -0.90
CA ASP A 50 -17.22 -0.03 -0.32
C ASP A 50 -16.91 -1.50 0.00
N ALA A 51 -16.21 -2.23 -0.88
CA ALA A 51 -15.80 -3.62 -0.65
C ALA A 51 -14.81 -3.77 0.52
N LEU A 52 -13.82 -2.87 0.64
CA LEU A 52 -12.90 -2.83 1.79
C LEU A 52 -13.65 -2.52 3.09
N ALA A 53 -14.64 -1.64 3.03
CA ALA A 53 -15.47 -1.30 4.19
C ALA A 53 -16.38 -2.45 4.63
N ASP A 54 -16.95 -3.21 3.68
CA ASP A 54 -17.73 -4.42 3.96
C ASP A 54 -16.89 -5.52 4.64
N ARG A 55 -15.57 -5.52 4.39
CA ARG A 55 -14.58 -6.39 5.05
C ARG A 55 -14.03 -5.83 6.36
N ASN A 56 -14.55 -4.71 6.85
CA ASN A 56 -14.08 -4.00 8.06
C ASN A 56 -12.61 -3.53 7.99
N LEU A 57 -12.04 -3.35 6.79
CA LEU A 57 -10.65 -2.93 6.60
C LEU A 57 -10.47 -1.41 6.49
N LEU A 58 -11.56 -0.72 6.16
CA LEU A 58 -11.58 0.72 5.91
C LEU A 58 -12.92 1.31 6.33
N HIS A 59 -12.93 2.59 6.69
CA HIS A 59 -14.14 3.38 6.78
C HIS A 59 -14.75 3.61 5.40
N ARG A 60 -16.07 3.48 5.29
CA ARG A 60 -16.81 3.63 4.03
C ARG A 60 -16.70 5.03 3.43
N GLU A 61 -16.65 6.06 4.26
CA GLU A 61 -16.52 7.45 3.82
C GLU A 61 -15.05 7.89 3.75
N PRO A 62 -14.50 8.13 2.54
CA PRO A 62 -13.13 8.58 2.36
C PRO A 62 -12.94 10.04 2.82
N ILE A 63 -11.68 10.43 3.00
CA ILE A 63 -11.27 11.81 3.20
C ILE A 63 -10.97 12.44 1.84
N HIS A 64 -11.64 13.56 1.58
CA HIS A 64 -11.59 14.21 0.29
C HIS A 64 -10.51 15.29 0.22
N VAL A 65 -9.40 14.95 -0.42
CA VAL A 65 -8.22 15.82 -0.52
C VAL A 65 -7.62 15.82 -1.92
N SER A 66 -7.11 16.98 -2.35
CA SER A 66 -6.57 17.18 -3.70
C SER A 66 -5.06 17.43 -3.67
N GLY A 67 -4.39 17.19 -4.79
CA GLY A 67 -2.93 17.30 -4.92
C GLY A 67 -2.21 16.03 -4.48
N ALA A 68 -1.22 15.59 -5.24
CA ALA A 68 -0.46 14.38 -4.95
C ALA A 68 0.38 14.56 -3.67
N GLY A 69 1.17 15.63 -3.58
CA GLY A 69 2.00 15.91 -2.41
C GLY A 69 1.22 16.11 -1.10
N TYR A 70 0.02 16.70 -1.16
CA TYR A 70 -0.82 16.83 0.03
C TYR A 70 -1.37 15.46 0.48
N LYS A 71 -1.79 14.59 -0.46
CA LYS A 71 -2.15 13.21 -0.15
C LYS A 71 -0.99 12.44 0.48
N THR A 72 0.21 12.58 -0.06
CA THR A 72 1.43 12.00 0.51
C THR A 72 1.63 12.43 1.96
N LEU A 73 1.58 13.74 2.22
CA LEU A 73 1.75 14.25 3.59
C LEU A 73 0.66 13.71 4.51
N SER A 74 -0.60 13.69 4.08
CA SER A 74 -1.71 13.12 4.85
C SER A 74 -1.48 11.65 5.22
N LEU A 75 -1.03 10.81 4.28
CA LEU A 75 -0.70 9.39 4.57
C LEU A 75 0.42 9.25 5.61
N ILE A 76 1.44 10.08 5.50
CA ILE A 76 2.60 10.03 6.41
C ILE A 76 2.19 10.48 7.81
N THR A 77 1.35 11.52 7.91
CA THR A 77 0.94 12.05 9.21
C THR A 77 -0.15 11.22 9.88
N GLY A 78 -1.07 10.62 9.11
CA GLY A 78 -2.12 9.71 9.59
C GLY A 78 -3.01 10.26 10.71
N THR A 79 -3.19 11.59 10.80
CA THR A 79 -3.81 12.26 11.96
C THR A 79 -5.27 11.90 12.18
N ASP A 80 -6.01 11.65 11.10
CA ASP A 80 -7.45 11.34 11.10
C ASP A 80 -7.72 9.98 10.43
N GLY A 81 -6.73 9.07 10.48
CA GLY A 81 -6.84 7.72 9.95
C GLY A 81 -6.48 7.58 8.47
N GLU A 82 -5.84 8.58 7.86
CA GLU A 82 -5.35 8.49 6.48
C GLU A 82 -4.33 7.37 6.31
N THR A 83 -4.73 6.31 5.62
CA THR A 83 -3.94 5.07 5.53
C THR A 83 -3.83 4.54 4.12
N LEU A 84 -4.75 4.93 3.22
CA LEU A 84 -4.85 4.41 1.87
C LEU A 84 -5.04 5.54 0.85
N TRP A 85 -4.14 5.68 -0.11
CA TRP A 85 -4.40 6.39 -1.36
C TRP A 85 -4.56 5.36 -2.48
N PHE A 86 -5.83 5.09 -2.80
CA PHE A 86 -6.23 4.07 -3.76
C PHE A 86 -6.69 4.71 -5.06
N PHE A 87 -5.98 4.45 -6.16
CA PHE A 87 -6.37 4.93 -7.50
C PHE A 87 -5.93 3.91 -8.57
N PRO A 88 -6.62 2.76 -8.70
CA PRO A 88 -6.19 1.61 -9.49
C PRO A 88 -6.47 1.77 -11.00
N LYS A 89 -6.38 3.01 -11.49
CA LYS A 89 -6.56 3.37 -12.89
C LYS A 89 -5.64 4.49 -13.31
N GLN A 90 -5.50 4.68 -14.61
CA GLN A 90 -4.69 5.74 -15.19
C GLN A 90 -5.14 7.13 -14.71
N GLY A 91 -4.17 8.03 -14.52
CA GLY A 91 -4.43 9.42 -14.15
C GLY A 91 -3.48 10.02 -13.13
N THR A 92 -2.44 9.27 -12.76
CA THR A 92 -1.23 9.77 -12.11
C THR A 92 -0.02 9.45 -12.99
N SER A 93 1.08 10.13 -12.73
CA SER A 93 2.36 9.92 -13.41
C SER A 93 3.46 9.57 -12.41
N LEU A 94 4.61 9.13 -12.92
CA LEU A 94 5.79 8.83 -12.11
C LEU A 94 6.19 10.01 -11.22
N TRP A 95 6.16 11.24 -11.73
CA TRP A 95 6.52 12.42 -10.94
C TRP A 95 5.47 12.82 -9.91
N ASP A 96 4.21 12.41 -10.05
CA ASP A 96 3.19 12.63 -9.01
C ASP A 96 3.47 11.77 -7.77
N VAL A 97 4.07 10.58 -7.94
CA VAL A 97 4.14 9.54 -6.90
C VAL A 97 5.56 9.22 -6.43
N ALA A 98 6.61 9.58 -7.18
CA ALA A 98 8.00 9.23 -6.86
C ALA A 98 8.43 9.65 -5.45
N ALA A 99 8.11 10.87 -5.05
CA ALA A 99 8.41 11.35 -3.70
C ALA A 99 7.60 10.61 -2.63
N ALA A 100 6.35 10.25 -2.95
CA ALA A 100 5.47 9.52 -2.03
C ALA A 100 6.00 8.11 -1.78
N ASP A 101 6.37 7.39 -2.85
CA ASP A 101 6.90 6.03 -2.77
C ASP A 101 8.16 5.98 -1.90
N ALA A 102 9.14 6.86 -2.18
CA ALA A 102 10.38 6.92 -1.42
C ALA A 102 10.14 7.16 0.09
N ILE A 103 9.22 8.08 0.44
CA ILE A 103 8.93 8.38 1.84
C ILE A 103 8.14 7.24 2.49
N LEU A 104 7.11 6.70 1.83
CA LEU A 104 6.33 5.57 2.36
C LEU A 104 7.22 4.36 2.66
N ARG A 105 8.09 3.98 1.73
CA ARG A 105 9.05 2.88 1.95
C ARG A 105 9.99 3.17 3.13
N SER A 106 10.40 4.42 3.32
CA SER A 106 11.27 4.82 4.45
C SER A 106 10.61 4.69 5.83
N ILE A 107 9.27 4.68 5.89
CA ILE A 107 8.49 4.56 7.13
C ILE A 107 7.78 3.20 7.27
N GLY A 108 8.10 2.22 6.41
CA GLY A 108 7.49 0.87 6.45
C GLY A 108 6.16 0.73 5.70
N GLY A 109 5.76 1.76 4.95
CA GLY A 109 4.64 1.71 4.00
C GLY A 109 5.04 1.16 2.63
N CYS A 110 4.08 1.17 1.70
CA CYS A 110 4.25 0.62 0.36
C CYS A 110 3.52 1.47 -0.69
N LEU A 111 4.07 1.54 -1.91
CA LEU A 111 3.39 2.06 -3.09
C LEU A 111 3.70 1.15 -4.28
N SER A 112 2.64 0.65 -4.92
CA SER A 112 2.70 -0.26 -6.08
C SER A 112 1.66 0.11 -7.13
N ASP A 113 1.68 -0.57 -8.27
CA ASP A 113 0.52 -0.62 -9.17
C ASP A 113 -0.64 -1.44 -8.55
N LYS A 114 -1.79 -1.49 -9.24
CA LYS A 114 -2.97 -2.26 -8.78
C LYS A 114 -2.75 -3.78 -8.68
N ASN A 115 -1.70 -4.29 -9.32
CA ASN A 115 -1.35 -5.71 -9.32
C ASN A 115 -0.32 -6.06 -8.25
N GLY A 116 0.18 -5.07 -7.50
CA GLY A 116 1.22 -5.24 -6.48
C GLY A 116 2.65 -5.13 -7.00
N ASN A 117 2.88 -4.72 -8.26
CA ASN A 117 4.23 -4.54 -8.79
C ASN A 117 4.79 -3.17 -8.39
N ASP A 118 6.09 -3.13 -8.09
CA ASP A 118 6.82 -1.88 -7.86
C ASP A 118 6.74 -0.95 -9.09
N ILE A 119 6.66 0.35 -8.83
CA ILE A 119 6.65 1.36 -9.88
C ILE A 119 8.03 1.43 -10.54
N ASP A 120 8.06 1.17 -11.85
CA ASP A 120 9.28 1.31 -12.64
C ASP A 120 9.55 2.78 -13.01
N TYR A 121 10.42 3.42 -12.24
CA TYR A 121 10.87 4.80 -12.46
C TYR A 121 11.94 4.96 -13.56
N SER A 122 12.40 3.88 -14.19
CA SER A 122 13.39 3.95 -15.27
C SER A 122 12.78 4.34 -16.63
N LYS A 123 11.45 4.37 -16.72
CA LYS A 123 10.70 4.68 -17.95
C LYS A 123 11.01 6.08 -18.48
N SER A 124 10.94 6.20 -19.81
CA SER A 124 11.08 7.50 -20.47
C SER A 124 9.92 8.42 -20.14
N ARG A 125 10.10 9.73 -20.40
CA ARG A 125 9.05 10.74 -20.25
C ARG A 125 7.77 10.39 -21.03
N GLN A 126 7.87 9.74 -22.18
CA GLN A 126 6.72 9.34 -22.99
C GLN A 126 5.89 8.24 -22.34
N ASN A 127 6.50 7.45 -21.45
CA ASN A 127 5.89 6.32 -20.76
C ASN A 127 5.80 6.57 -19.24
N ALA A 128 5.74 7.83 -18.83
CA ALA A 128 5.75 8.23 -17.42
C ALA A 128 4.37 8.16 -16.75
N GLU A 129 3.37 7.61 -17.43
CA GLU A 129 2.02 7.46 -16.88
C GLU A 129 1.89 6.16 -16.08
N ASN A 130 1.23 6.23 -14.94
CA ASN A 130 0.88 5.05 -14.14
C ASN A 130 -0.39 4.44 -14.74
N VAL A 131 -0.24 3.72 -15.85
CA VAL A 131 -1.36 3.12 -16.61
C VAL A 131 -2.18 2.17 -15.75
N GLU A 132 -1.51 1.34 -14.96
CA GLU A 132 -2.12 0.40 -14.00
C GLU A 132 -2.56 1.08 -12.68
N GLY A 133 -2.54 2.42 -12.64
CA GLY A 133 -2.83 3.17 -11.43
C GLY A 133 -1.82 2.96 -10.32
N ILE A 134 -2.24 3.31 -9.10
CA ILE A 134 -1.44 3.15 -7.89
C ILE A 134 -2.29 2.71 -6.69
N ILE A 135 -1.63 1.98 -5.78
CA ILE A 135 -2.08 1.71 -4.43
C ILE A 135 -0.95 2.15 -3.50
N ALA A 136 -1.20 3.16 -2.68
CA ALA A 136 -0.23 3.65 -1.70
C ALA A 136 -0.80 3.54 -0.29
N CYS A 137 -0.07 2.88 0.62
CA CYS A 137 -0.47 2.69 2.01
C CYS A 137 0.70 2.97 2.95
N ASN A 138 0.39 3.46 4.16
CA ASN A 138 1.35 3.51 5.26
C ASN A 138 1.43 2.17 6.04
N ASP A 139 0.48 1.26 5.82
CA ASP A 139 0.46 -0.10 6.34
C ASP A 139 0.61 -1.12 5.19
N THR A 140 1.68 -1.92 5.25
CA THR A 140 1.97 -2.97 4.25
C THR A 140 0.94 -4.10 4.26
N TRP A 141 0.33 -4.40 5.41
CA TRP A 141 -0.71 -5.43 5.47
C TRP A 141 -1.97 -4.97 4.73
N LEU A 142 -2.43 -3.74 5.01
CA LEU A 142 -3.60 -3.17 4.32
C LEU A 142 -3.36 -3.07 2.80
N HIS A 143 -2.13 -2.74 2.40
CA HIS A 143 -1.72 -2.76 1.00
C HIS A 143 -1.92 -4.14 0.34
N ARG A 144 -1.45 -5.21 0.98
CA ARG A 144 -1.62 -6.58 0.48
C ARG A 144 -3.10 -6.95 0.34
N GLU A 145 -3.94 -6.61 1.32
CA GLU A 145 -5.37 -6.86 1.24
C GLU A 145 -6.06 -6.08 0.11
N CYS A 146 -5.61 -4.84 -0.16
CA CYS A 146 -6.10 -4.06 -1.30
C CYS A 146 -5.73 -4.72 -2.63
N VAL A 147 -4.48 -5.18 -2.78
CA VAL A 147 -4.02 -5.90 -3.98
C VAL A 147 -4.80 -7.20 -4.15
N ARG A 148 -4.97 -7.98 -3.07
CA ARG A 148 -5.71 -9.25 -3.08
C ARG A 148 -7.16 -9.04 -3.51
N LEU A 149 -7.84 -8.07 -2.92
CA LEU A 149 -9.20 -7.67 -3.32
C LEU A 149 -9.26 -7.33 -4.80
N PHE A 150 -8.28 -6.57 -5.30
CA PHE A 150 -8.27 -6.14 -6.70
C PHE A 150 -8.03 -7.30 -7.68
N GLN A 151 -7.25 -8.32 -7.28
CA GLN A 151 -6.97 -9.51 -8.09
C GLN A 151 -8.09 -10.55 -8.07
N GLU A 152 -8.84 -10.66 -6.97
CA GLU A 152 -9.90 -11.68 -6.80
C GLU A 152 -11.23 -11.30 -7.46
N GLU A 153 -11.52 -10.01 -7.59
CA GLU A 153 -12.78 -9.49 -8.10
C GLU A 153 -12.66 -8.97 -9.54
N GLN A 154 -13.74 -9.11 -10.33
CA GLN A 154 -13.85 -8.42 -11.62
C GLN A 154 -14.34 -6.99 -11.40
N TRP A 155 -13.54 -6.03 -11.84
CA TRP A 155 -13.85 -4.61 -11.73
C TRP A 155 -14.24 -4.06 -13.10
N ASP A 156 -15.54 -3.82 -13.30
CA ASP A 156 -16.02 -3.13 -14.49
C ASP A 156 -15.83 -1.61 -14.30
N ASP A 157 -14.97 -1.04 -15.16
CA ASP A 157 -14.76 0.40 -15.33
C ASP A 157 -15.89 1.00 -16.18
N ASP A 158 -17.12 1.03 -15.66
CA ASP A 158 -18.28 1.58 -16.41
C ASP A 158 -18.34 3.13 -16.44
N ASP A 159 -17.33 3.83 -15.94
CA ASP A 159 -17.37 5.29 -15.74
C ASP A 159 -16.48 6.06 -16.74
N ASP A 160 -16.62 5.75 -18.03
CA ASP A 160 -16.27 6.67 -19.13
C ASP A 160 -17.53 7.47 -19.54
N GLU A 161 -18.05 8.33 -18.65
CA GLU A 161 -19.02 9.39 -19.00
C GLU A 161 -18.53 10.77 -18.56
#